data_AF-A0A024TAB6-F1
#
_entry.id   AF-A0A024TAB6-F1
#
_cell.length_a   1.000
_cell.length_b   1.000
_cell.length_c   1.000
_cell.angle_alpha   90.00
_cell.angle_beta   90.00
_cell.angle_gamma   90.00
#
_symmetry.space_group_name_H-M   'P 1'
#
loop_
_entity.id
_entity.type
_entity.pdbx_description
1 polymer ?
#
loop_
_entity_poly.entity_id
_entity_poly.type
_entity_poly.pdbx_seq_one_letter_code
_entity_poly.pdbx_strand_id
1 'polypeptide(L)'
;MKVVALVSGGKDSIYSMMKCVSYGHEIVCLATLQPPHANEEVDSFMFQSIGTHIVEHIATCMDVPWVSHTLEGKSVSTEMGYDTTEGDEVEDLLLLLQQVQQKFPDVDAVSSGAIFSNYQRTRVEHVCARLNLTSLAYLWRRDQADLMHEMIEHDVHSILVKVASMGLSPKKHLGKSLADMHSTFLDLHDKYQFHICGEGGEYETLTLDCPLYKKRLVIDQAHIHVHSDDMFAPVGLYCIDAVHLEDKHGVGRPADTGVARSSLPPAFLASTHPPRSTPCPTIKSHRFRDQVVVSGLASSTSALSLSDKVLDVFRQLEHALALHAMHLKDVVFVHAYVKDMATFRDVNAAFAANFPTMPPSRSCVQVHLADDVVLDCWASRAKRELLHVRSISEWAPTCIGPYSQANQLHSSLIVVAGQIPLVPATMALSAVPNDLSLCVANVLAVLEAFESNLRHIVITLVYKATEPSGHAEYDAVRSMLAGNLHRRDEFEAEGDSDESDDEVDKVDAKLTLSRVSPICVVTVPALPKGAPVEVEAVAMAHKALRLFDPKGYHQRQEMLLLRPRC
;
A
#
# COMPACT_ATOMS: atom_id res chain seq x y z
N MET A 1 19.16 -3.89 1.71
CA MET A 1 19.07 -3.92 0.23
C MET A 1 19.89 -2.79 -0.32
N LYS A 2 20.46 -2.97 -1.51
CA LYS A 2 21.08 -1.92 -2.31
C LYS A 2 20.02 -1.23 -3.15
N VAL A 3 19.94 0.10 -3.03
CA VAL A 3 18.81 0.89 -3.52
C VAL A 3 19.31 1.95 -4.50
N VAL A 4 18.68 2.01 -5.66
CA VAL A 4 18.71 3.21 -6.51
C VAL A 4 17.59 4.14 -6.08
N ALA A 5 17.90 5.41 -5.89
CA ALA A 5 16.90 6.43 -5.57
C ALA A 5 16.49 7.20 -6.81
N LEU A 6 15.19 7.25 -7.12
CA LEU A 6 14.65 8.16 -8.10
C LEU A 6 14.60 9.56 -7.48
N VAL A 7 15.40 10.49 -8.00
CA VAL A 7 15.59 11.82 -7.41
C VAL A 7 15.23 12.90 -8.41
N SER A 8 14.34 13.81 -7.99
CA SER A 8 14.02 15.05 -8.71
C SER A 8 14.78 16.26 -8.16
N GLY A 9 15.38 16.14 -6.98
CA GLY A 9 15.97 17.23 -6.20
C GLY A 9 15.03 17.83 -5.16
N GLY A 10 13.73 17.53 -5.25
CA GLY A 10 12.72 17.97 -4.30
C GLY A 10 12.72 17.21 -2.98
N LYS A 11 12.06 17.81 -1.98
CA LYS A 11 11.96 17.34 -0.59
C LYS A 11 11.55 15.87 -0.47
N ASP A 12 10.60 15.41 -1.28
CA ASP A 12 9.98 14.09 -1.12
C ASP A 12 10.96 12.98 -1.53
N SER A 13 11.68 13.19 -2.64
CA SER A 13 12.70 12.26 -3.09
C SER A 13 13.86 12.14 -2.10
N ILE A 14 14.29 13.28 -1.51
CA ILE A 14 15.37 13.28 -0.51
C ILE A 14 14.92 12.63 0.80
N TYR A 15 13.72 12.95 1.28
CA TYR A 15 13.20 12.38 2.52
C TYR A 15 12.91 10.88 2.38
N SER A 16 12.45 10.42 1.21
CA SER A 16 12.32 8.99 0.90
C SER A 16 13.66 8.25 0.98
N MET A 17 14.76 8.86 0.52
CA MET A 17 16.11 8.31 0.73
C MET A 17 16.51 8.26 2.20
N MET A 18 16.19 9.31 2.98
CA MET A 18 16.46 9.31 4.42
C MET A 18 15.74 8.16 5.12
N LYS A 19 14.47 7.91 4.77
CA LYS A 19 13.73 6.73 5.24
C LYS A 19 14.43 5.43 4.84
N CYS A 20 14.85 5.29 3.57
CA CYS A 20 15.61 4.12 3.12
C CYS A 20 16.86 3.87 4.00
N VAL A 21 17.67 4.89 4.25
CA VAL A 21 18.86 4.77 5.10
C VAL A 21 18.49 4.41 6.54
N SER A 22 17.42 5.00 7.09
CA SER A 22 16.94 4.70 8.45
C SER A 22 16.48 3.24 8.62
N TYR A 23 15.95 2.63 7.56
CA TYR A 23 15.59 1.21 7.51
C TYR A 23 16.76 0.28 7.14
N GLY A 24 17.99 0.80 7.13
CA GLY A 24 19.22 0.02 6.90
C GLY A 24 19.47 -0.31 5.44
N HIS A 25 18.88 0.42 4.50
CA HIS A 25 19.20 0.32 3.08
C HIS A 25 20.44 1.14 2.73
N GLU A 26 21.17 0.67 1.71
CA GLU A 26 22.33 1.36 1.15
C GLU A 26 21.92 2.06 -0.15
N ILE A 27 22.05 3.38 -0.23
CA ILE A 27 21.83 4.12 -1.48
C ILE A 27 23.08 3.97 -2.35
N VAL A 28 22.97 3.25 -3.46
CA VAL A 28 24.11 2.95 -4.35
C VAL A 28 24.29 3.96 -5.46
N CYS A 29 23.21 4.59 -5.93
CA CYS A 29 23.25 5.67 -6.90
C CYS A 29 21.94 6.48 -6.91
N LEU A 30 22.01 7.70 -7.43
CA LEU A 30 20.83 8.48 -7.79
C LEU A 30 20.49 8.27 -9.26
N ALA A 31 19.21 8.23 -9.58
CA ALA A 31 18.72 8.13 -10.94
C ALA A 31 17.65 9.20 -11.22
N THR A 32 17.74 9.84 -12.39
CA THR A 32 16.84 10.95 -12.76
C THR A 32 16.51 10.91 -14.24
N LEU A 33 15.22 11.06 -14.56
CA LEU A 33 14.79 11.41 -15.91
C LEU A 33 14.93 12.92 -16.10
N GLN A 34 15.67 13.34 -17.12
CA GLN A 34 15.91 14.75 -17.41
C GLN A 34 15.06 15.21 -18.60
N PRO A 35 14.46 16.41 -18.54
CA PRO A 35 13.82 16.98 -19.70
C PRO A 35 14.87 17.22 -20.82
N PRO A 36 14.45 17.29 -22.10
CA PRO A 36 15.36 17.53 -23.23
C PRO A 36 16.16 18.84 -23.14
N HIS A 37 15.59 19.84 -22.46
CA HIS A 37 16.18 21.17 -22.28
C HIS A 37 16.11 21.59 -20.81
N ALA A 38 17.17 22.22 -20.31
CA ALA A 38 17.24 22.70 -18.93
C ALA A 38 16.30 23.88 -18.69
N ASN A 39 15.67 23.95 -17.52
CA ASN A 39 14.71 24.99 -17.11
C ASN A 39 13.45 25.12 -17.99
N GLU A 40 13.14 24.11 -18.82
CA GLU A 40 11.85 24.02 -19.49
C GLU A 40 10.86 23.22 -18.65
N GLU A 41 9.65 23.76 -18.51
CA GLU A 41 8.54 23.04 -17.90
C GLU A 41 7.97 22.06 -18.93
N VAL A 42 8.10 20.77 -18.65
CA VAL A 42 7.47 19.71 -19.44
C VAL A 42 6.17 19.33 -18.75
N ASP A 43 5.11 19.15 -19.55
CA ASP A 43 3.80 18.68 -19.08
C ASP A 43 3.87 17.16 -18.82
N SER A 44 4.51 16.78 -17.71
CA SER A 44 4.64 15.40 -17.22
C SER A 44 3.87 15.23 -15.91
N PHE A 45 3.04 14.18 -15.85
CA PHE A 45 2.34 13.79 -14.63
C PHE A 45 3.25 13.04 -13.63
N MET A 46 4.40 12.56 -14.11
CA MET A 46 5.33 11.72 -13.35
C MET A 46 6.50 12.48 -12.75
N PHE A 47 7.07 13.44 -13.49
CA PHE A 47 8.41 13.95 -13.20
C PHE A 47 8.45 15.47 -13.06
N GLN A 48 9.12 15.91 -11.99
CA GLN A 48 9.49 17.29 -11.80
C GLN A 48 10.43 17.73 -12.92
N SER A 49 10.15 18.85 -13.58
CA SER A 49 11.01 19.36 -14.66
C SER A 49 12.04 20.37 -14.15
N ILE A 50 11.67 21.21 -13.19
CA ILE A 50 12.49 22.33 -12.70
C ILE A 50 13.48 21.87 -11.63
N GLY A 51 14.75 22.26 -11.76
CA GLY A 51 15.81 21.91 -10.80
C GLY A 51 16.45 20.54 -11.03
N THR A 52 16.03 19.79 -12.05
CA THR A 52 16.60 18.48 -12.42
C THR A 52 18.07 18.57 -12.85
N HIS A 53 18.52 19.72 -13.37
CA HIS A 53 19.93 20.00 -13.68
C HIS A 53 20.81 20.10 -12.44
N ILE A 54 20.21 20.32 -11.26
CA ILE A 54 20.93 20.39 -9.98
C ILE A 54 21.17 18.99 -9.39
N VAL A 55 20.47 17.94 -9.86
CA VAL A 55 20.57 16.61 -9.25
C VAL A 55 21.99 16.02 -9.34
N GLU A 56 22.76 16.35 -10.37
CA GLU A 56 24.18 15.99 -10.45
C GLU A 56 24.99 16.56 -9.26
N HIS A 57 24.69 17.80 -8.86
CA HIS A 57 25.32 18.44 -7.71
C HIS A 57 24.86 17.79 -6.40
N ILE A 58 23.59 17.37 -6.30
CA ILE A 58 23.08 16.60 -5.15
C ILE A 58 23.82 15.26 -5.01
N ALA A 59 24.02 14.54 -6.11
CA ALA A 59 24.79 13.30 -6.12
C ALA A 59 26.24 13.53 -5.63
N THR A 60 26.85 14.64 -6.06
CA THR A 60 28.17 15.07 -5.59
C THR A 60 28.17 15.43 -4.10
N CYS A 61 27.13 16.10 -3.60
CA CYS A 61 26.96 16.40 -2.17
C CYS A 61 26.85 15.14 -1.32
N MET A 62 26.18 14.11 -1.82
CA MET A 62 26.02 12.81 -1.14
C MET A 62 27.25 11.89 -1.34
N ASP A 63 28.12 12.20 -2.28
CA ASP A 63 29.26 11.36 -2.70
C ASP A 63 28.78 9.97 -3.15
N VAL A 64 27.79 9.97 -4.05
CA VAL A 64 27.25 8.78 -4.70
C VAL A 64 27.19 8.99 -6.23
N PRO A 65 27.28 7.93 -7.04
CA PRO A 65 27.11 8.01 -8.48
C PRO A 65 25.73 8.53 -8.90
N TRP A 66 25.69 9.14 -10.09
CA TRP A 66 24.46 9.59 -10.73
C TRP A 66 24.29 8.95 -12.12
N VAL A 67 23.06 8.55 -12.43
CA VAL A 67 22.66 8.03 -13.73
C VAL A 67 21.48 8.86 -14.22
N SER A 68 21.57 9.42 -15.42
CA SER A 68 20.46 10.13 -16.05
C SER A 68 20.07 9.50 -17.38
N HIS A 69 18.81 9.72 -17.75
CA HIS A 69 18.25 9.39 -19.04
C HIS A 69 17.37 10.55 -19.49
N THR A 70 17.38 10.88 -20.77
CA THR A 70 16.54 11.96 -21.31
C THR A 70 15.11 11.47 -21.47
N LEU A 71 14.15 12.26 -21.02
CA LEU A 71 12.72 12.01 -21.19
C LEU A 71 12.33 12.33 -22.65
N GLU A 72 11.91 11.32 -23.40
CA GLU A 72 11.46 11.44 -24.80
C GLU A 72 9.97 11.08 -24.95
N GLY A 73 9.50 10.15 -24.14
CA GLY A 73 8.11 9.72 -24.04
C GLY A 73 7.20 10.81 -23.48
N LYS A 74 5.89 10.61 -23.67
CA LYS A 74 4.83 11.51 -23.19
C LYS A 74 3.90 10.79 -22.22
N SER A 75 3.10 11.52 -21.46
CA SER A 75 2.03 10.90 -20.65
C SER A 75 0.89 10.42 -21.56
N VAL A 76 1.03 9.22 -22.13
CA VAL A 76 0.05 8.62 -23.06
C VAL A 76 -0.99 7.83 -22.29
N SER A 77 -0.54 6.95 -21.39
CA SER A 77 -1.42 6.22 -20.47
C SER A 77 -1.71 7.09 -19.27
N THR A 78 -2.95 7.56 -19.16
CA THR A 78 -3.41 8.43 -18.05
C THR A 78 -4.29 7.69 -17.04
N GLU A 79 -4.50 6.39 -17.23
CA GLU A 79 -5.28 5.57 -16.31
C GLU A 79 -4.51 5.25 -15.01
N MET A 80 -5.24 4.80 -13.98
CA MET A 80 -4.69 4.44 -12.66
C MET A 80 -3.83 3.17 -12.71
N GLY A 81 -4.27 2.19 -13.52
CA GLY A 81 -3.45 1.05 -13.91
C GLY A 81 -2.49 1.44 -15.02
N TYR A 82 -1.40 0.70 -15.15
CA TYR A 82 -0.46 0.86 -16.25
C TYR A 82 -0.24 -0.47 -16.94
N ASP A 83 -0.48 -0.48 -18.25
CA ASP A 83 -0.05 -1.52 -19.18
C ASP A 83 1.08 -0.94 -20.04
N THR A 84 1.98 -1.81 -20.50
CA THR A 84 3.12 -1.40 -21.34
C THR A 84 2.61 -0.63 -22.56
N THR A 85 2.99 0.64 -22.65
CA THR A 85 2.47 1.57 -23.66
C THR A 85 3.64 2.18 -24.44
N GLU A 86 3.66 1.97 -25.75
CA GLU A 86 4.73 2.48 -26.62
C GLU A 86 4.72 4.02 -26.66
N GLY A 87 5.91 4.63 -26.51
CA GLY A 87 6.09 6.09 -26.52
C GLY A 87 5.66 6.79 -25.23
N ASP A 88 5.34 6.04 -24.18
CA ASP A 88 4.98 6.59 -22.88
C ASP A 88 6.21 6.85 -21.99
N GLU A 89 6.16 7.91 -21.18
CA GLU A 89 7.25 8.32 -20.26
C GLU A 89 7.69 7.21 -19.28
N VAL A 90 6.82 6.25 -18.99
CA VAL A 90 7.15 5.11 -18.12
C VAL A 90 8.15 4.15 -18.78
N GLU A 91 8.18 4.08 -20.11
CA GLU A 91 9.17 3.27 -20.82
C GLU A 91 10.58 3.90 -20.76
N ASP A 92 10.67 5.24 -20.68
CA ASP A 92 11.96 5.91 -20.44
C ASP A 92 12.49 5.60 -19.01
N LEU A 93 11.58 5.50 -18.03
CA LEU A 93 11.93 5.06 -16.67
C LEU A 93 12.48 3.63 -16.67
N LEU A 94 11.90 2.74 -17.49
CA LEU A 94 12.44 1.39 -17.68
C LEU A 94 13.86 1.44 -18.24
N LEU A 95 14.11 2.23 -19.29
CA LEU A 95 15.42 2.36 -19.90
C LEU A 95 16.45 2.90 -18.90
N LEU A 96 16.09 3.92 -18.11
CA LEU A 96 16.92 4.46 -17.04
C LEU A 96 17.31 3.37 -16.03
N LEU A 97 16.33 2.62 -15.52
CA LEU A 97 16.59 1.58 -14.53
C LEU A 97 17.35 0.37 -15.09
N GLN A 98 17.21 0.07 -16.39
CA GLN A 98 18.07 -0.91 -17.08
C GLN A 98 19.53 -0.44 -17.12
N GLN A 99 19.77 0.85 -17.42
CA GLN A 99 21.13 1.42 -17.38
C GLN A 99 21.72 1.37 -15.97
N VAL A 100 20.90 1.60 -14.94
CA VAL A 100 21.29 1.43 -13.54
C VAL A 100 21.69 -0.01 -13.26
N GLN A 101 20.88 -1.01 -13.60
CA GLN A 101 21.22 -2.43 -13.41
C GLN A 101 22.48 -2.86 -14.17
N GLN A 102 22.74 -2.28 -15.34
CA GLN A 102 23.98 -2.54 -16.09
C GLN A 102 25.22 -2.01 -15.36
N LYS A 103 25.12 -0.83 -14.73
CA LYS A 103 26.22 -0.21 -13.96
C LYS A 103 26.36 -0.76 -12.54
N PHE A 104 25.25 -1.14 -11.92
CA PHE A 104 25.12 -1.60 -10.55
C PHE A 104 24.29 -2.91 -10.52
N PRO A 105 24.89 -4.04 -10.92
CA PRO A 105 24.17 -5.32 -11.11
C PRO A 105 23.65 -5.94 -9.80
N ASP A 106 24.09 -5.44 -8.66
CA ASP A 106 23.69 -5.85 -7.32
C ASP A 106 22.61 -4.94 -6.70
N VAL A 107 21.99 -4.05 -7.49
CA VAL A 107 20.83 -3.26 -7.04
C VAL A 107 19.61 -4.16 -6.88
N ASP A 108 18.96 -4.07 -5.71
CA ASP A 108 17.81 -4.92 -5.35
C ASP A 108 16.48 -4.16 -5.44
N ALA A 109 16.53 -2.82 -5.35
CA ALA A 109 15.35 -2.02 -5.07
C ALA A 109 15.44 -0.59 -5.61
N VAL A 110 14.28 0.03 -5.81
CA VAL A 110 14.10 1.40 -6.28
C VAL A 110 13.33 2.19 -5.24
N SER A 111 13.86 3.33 -4.80
CA SER A 111 13.16 4.29 -3.93
C SER A 111 12.44 5.35 -4.75
N SER A 112 11.18 5.65 -4.40
CA SER A 112 10.40 6.75 -4.96
C SER A 112 9.82 7.66 -3.86
N GLY A 113 9.62 8.93 -4.21
CA GLY A 113 9.13 9.96 -3.29
C GLY A 113 7.62 10.19 -3.30
N ALA A 114 6.82 9.32 -3.94
CA ALA A 114 5.38 9.54 -4.05
C ALA A 114 4.68 9.44 -2.68
N ILE A 115 3.93 10.48 -2.28
CA ILE A 115 3.22 10.51 -0.99
C ILE A 115 1.77 10.05 -1.15
N PHE A 116 1.00 10.64 -2.07
CA PHE A 116 -0.41 10.30 -2.23
C PHE A 116 -0.73 9.71 -3.61
N SER A 117 0.01 10.14 -4.64
CA SER A 117 -0.25 9.75 -6.03
C SER A 117 -0.14 8.24 -6.28
N ASN A 118 -1.30 7.60 -6.43
CA ASN A 118 -1.40 6.22 -6.94
C ASN A 118 -0.85 6.11 -8.36
N TYR A 119 -1.06 7.14 -9.18
CA TYR A 119 -0.62 7.19 -10.57
C TYR A 119 0.90 6.99 -10.70
N GLN A 120 1.68 7.71 -9.88
CA GLN A 120 3.14 7.62 -9.87
C GLN A 120 3.62 6.29 -9.31
N ARG A 121 3.03 5.85 -8.19
CA ARG A 121 3.38 4.59 -7.55
C ARG A 121 3.19 3.39 -8.47
N THR A 122 2.03 3.25 -9.11
CA THR A 122 1.72 2.06 -9.93
C THR A 122 2.66 1.92 -11.11
N ARG A 123 3.11 3.04 -11.69
CA ARG A 123 4.08 3.07 -12.79
C ARG A 123 5.49 2.64 -12.34
N VAL A 124 5.97 3.16 -11.21
CA VAL A 124 7.24 2.72 -10.62
C VAL A 124 7.18 1.24 -10.27
N GLU A 125 6.09 0.78 -9.65
CA GLU A 125 5.89 -0.65 -9.33
C GLU A 125 5.85 -1.53 -10.58
N HIS A 126 5.23 -1.06 -11.67
CA HIS A 126 5.19 -1.80 -12.94
C HIS A 126 6.59 -1.96 -13.54
N VAL A 127 7.39 -0.90 -13.57
CA VAL A 127 8.79 -0.97 -14.05
C VAL A 127 9.63 -1.87 -13.14
N CYS A 128 9.50 -1.73 -11.82
CA CYS A 128 10.20 -2.58 -10.85
C CYS A 128 9.88 -4.06 -11.05
N ALA A 129 8.61 -4.40 -11.27
CA ALA A 129 8.18 -5.78 -11.51
C ALA A 129 8.82 -6.38 -12.78
N ARG A 130 8.95 -5.60 -13.87
CA ARG A 130 9.61 -6.02 -15.13
C ARG A 130 11.11 -6.24 -14.96
N LEU A 131 11.75 -5.50 -14.06
CA LEU A 131 13.18 -5.58 -13.79
C LEU A 131 13.53 -6.48 -12.59
N ASN A 132 12.53 -7.12 -11.98
CA ASN A 132 12.67 -7.91 -10.76
C ASN A 132 13.34 -7.11 -9.61
N LEU A 133 12.95 -5.84 -9.48
CA LEU A 133 13.36 -4.94 -8.41
C LEU A 133 12.23 -4.77 -7.39
N THR A 134 12.60 -4.48 -6.14
CA THR A 134 11.63 -4.12 -5.09
C THR A 134 11.34 -2.64 -5.13
N SER A 135 10.06 -2.24 -5.18
CA SER A 135 9.66 -0.84 -5.07
C SER A 135 9.58 -0.42 -3.59
N LEU A 136 10.25 0.67 -3.21
CA LEU A 136 10.22 1.29 -1.88
C LEU A 136 9.53 2.66 -1.99
N ALA A 137 8.39 2.80 -1.34
CA ALA A 137 7.57 4.02 -1.34
C ALA A 137 7.19 4.38 0.11
N TYR A 138 8.20 4.69 0.92
CA TYR A 138 8.04 4.89 2.37
C TYR A 138 7.07 6.01 2.75
N LEU A 139 6.95 7.02 1.90
CA LEU A 139 6.09 8.17 2.16
C LEU A 139 4.63 7.93 1.73
N TRP A 140 4.37 6.82 1.02
CA TRP A 140 3.05 6.60 0.42
C TRP A 140 1.98 6.42 1.51
N ARG A 141 0.85 7.13 1.35
CA ARG A 141 -0.32 7.15 2.25
C ARG A 141 -0.04 7.64 3.67
N ARG A 142 1.12 8.26 3.92
CA ARG A 142 1.40 8.98 5.16
C ARG A 142 0.62 10.30 5.20
N ASP A 143 0.29 10.76 6.40
CA ASP A 143 -0.31 12.08 6.59
C ASP A 143 0.65 13.21 6.14
N GLN A 144 0.10 14.19 5.43
CA GLN A 144 0.91 15.25 4.82
C GLN A 144 1.42 16.28 5.84
N ALA A 145 0.63 16.58 6.88
CA ALA A 145 1.05 17.52 7.92
C ALA A 145 2.17 16.91 8.76
N ASP A 146 2.01 15.64 9.17
CA ASP A 146 3.04 14.88 9.88
C ASP A 146 4.31 14.76 9.05
N LEU A 147 4.20 14.42 7.76
CA LEU A 147 5.37 14.35 6.87
C LEU A 147 6.11 15.68 6.75
N MET A 148 5.36 16.78 6.55
CA MET A 148 5.97 18.11 6.45
C MET A 148 6.69 18.49 7.74
N HIS A 149 6.07 18.21 8.88
CA HIS A 149 6.67 18.44 10.18
C HIS A 149 7.93 17.59 10.37
N GLU A 150 7.87 16.29 10.09
CA GLU A 150 9.02 15.40 10.17
C GLU A 150 10.17 15.85 9.26
N MET A 151 9.89 16.27 8.02
CA MET A 151 10.93 16.77 7.10
C MET A 151 11.66 17.99 7.69
N ILE A 152 10.92 18.92 8.29
CA ILE A 152 11.49 20.11 8.94
C ILE A 152 12.31 19.70 10.17
N GLU A 153 11.79 18.80 11.01
CA GLU A 153 12.49 18.35 12.23
C GLU A 153 13.76 17.54 11.93
N HIS A 154 13.80 16.81 10.82
CA HIS A 154 14.97 16.03 10.40
C HIS A 154 15.93 16.80 9.48
N ASP A 155 15.90 18.14 9.54
CA ASP A 155 16.82 19.03 8.82
C ASP A 155 16.80 18.85 7.28
N VAL A 156 15.63 18.57 6.70
CA VAL A 156 15.44 18.63 5.24
C VAL A 156 15.30 20.11 4.82
N HIS A 157 16.43 20.75 4.55
CA HIS A 157 16.49 22.15 4.16
C HIS A 157 16.16 22.31 2.67
N SER A 158 14.87 22.34 2.36
CA SER A 158 14.37 22.61 1.01
C SER A 158 13.75 24.00 0.88
N ILE A 159 13.91 24.58 -0.30
CA ILE A 159 13.30 25.85 -0.70
C ILE A 159 12.26 25.64 -1.79
N LEU A 160 11.27 26.54 -1.89
CA LEU A 160 10.29 26.55 -2.97
C LEU A 160 10.94 27.04 -4.27
N VAL A 161 10.89 26.22 -5.32
CA VAL A 161 11.41 26.56 -6.65
C VAL A 161 10.33 26.72 -7.72
N LYS A 162 9.10 26.28 -7.43
CA LYS A 162 7.91 26.58 -8.22
C LYS A 162 6.75 26.83 -7.29
N VAL A 163 5.84 27.71 -7.69
CA VAL A 163 4.51 27.85 -7.10
C VAL A 163 3.50 27.94 -8.23
N ALA A 164 2.36 27.28 -8.08
CA ALA A 164 1.29 27.20 -9.08
C ALA A 164 -0.08 26.99 -8.43
N SER A 165 -0.34 27.66 -7.30
CA SER A 165 -1.57 27.48 -6.53
C SER A 165 -2.09 28.77 -5.93
N MET A 166 -3.40 28.79 -5.70
CA MET A 166 -4.08 29.90 -5.07
C MET A 166 -3.56 30.14 -3.66
N GLY A 167 -3.34 31.42 -3.34
CA GLY A 167 -2.76 31.84 -2.07
C GLY A 167 -1.24 31.80 -2.02
N LEU A 168 -0.56 31.23 -3.02
CA LEU A 168 0.88 31.37 -3.20
C LEU A 168 1.21 32.50 -4.18
N SER A 169 2.16 33.36 -3.81
CA SER A 169 2.62 34.46 -4.65
C SER A 169 4.09 34.25 -5.02
N PRO A 170 4.45 34.20 -6.32
CA PRO A 170 5.83 34.01 -6.77
C PRO A 170 6.83 34.95 -6.10
N LYS A 171 6.53 36.25 -6.07
CA LYS A 171 7.42 37.29 -5.51
C LYS A 171 7.61 37.19 -3.99
N LYS A 172 6.67 36.54 -3.28
CA LYS A 172 6.68 36.46 -1.82
C LYS A 172 7.19 35.12 -1.31
N HIS A 173 6.98 34.04 -2.05
CA HIS A 173 7.16 32.67 -1.55
C HIS A 173 8.29 31.89 -2.23
N LEU A 174 8.64 32.19 -3.49
CA LEU A 174 9.77 31.52 -4.13
C LEU A 174 11.08 31.80 -3.39
N GLY A 175 11.92 30.78 -3.25
CA GLY A 175 13.17 30.81 -2.51
C GLY A 175 13.02 30.70 -0.98
N LYS A 176 11.81 30.73 -0.42
CA LYS A 176 11.60 30.50 1.01
C LYS A 176 11.75 29.03 1.38
N SER A 177 12.18 28.77 2.62
CA SER A 177 12.32 27.41 3.13
C SER A 177 10.97 26.78 3.46
N LEU A 178 10.93 25.44 3.54
CA LEU A 178 9.75 24.72 4.05
C LEU A 178 9.36 25.17 5.46
N ALA A 179 10.34 25.41 6.33
CA ALA A 179 10.10 25.88 7.70
C ALA A 179 9.39 27.25 7.72
N ASP A 180 9.81 28.18 6.85
CA ASP A 180 9.17 29.50 6.72
C ASP A 180 7.74 29.41 6.17
N MET A 181 7.47 28.39 5.33
CA MET A 181 6.19 28.21 4.66
C MET A 181 5.22 27.32 5.42
N HIS A 182 5.66 26.57 6.43
CA HIS A 182 4.87 25.56 7.13
C HIS A 182 3.52 26.09 7.64
N SER A 183 3.52 27.20 8.38
CA SER A 183 2.26 27.79 8.88
C SER A 183 1.35 28.27 7.75
N THR A 184 1.93 28.76 6.64
CA THR A 184 1.17 29.19 5.47
C THR A 184 0.49 27.99 4.81
N PHE A 185 1.16 26.84 4.73
CA PHE A 185 0.58 25.63 4.14
C PHE A 185 -0.58 25.08 4.96
N LEU A 186 -0.48 25.08 6.29
CA LEU A 186 -1.60 24.70 7.18
C LEU A 186 -2.79 25.65 7.00
N ASP A 187 -2.54 26.97 7.00
CA ASP A 187 -3.59 27.97 6.77
C ASP A 187 -4.27 27.81 5.39
N LEU A 188 -3.51 27.45 4.36
CA LEU A 188 -4.04 27.23 3.01
C LEU A 188 -4.80 25.89 2.92
N HIS A 189 -4.35 24.87 3.65
CA HIS A 189 -5.04 23.58 3.73
C HIS A 189 -6.44 23.75 4.31
N ASP A 190 -6.54 24.45 5.44
CA ASP A 190 -7.82 24.71 6.10
C ASP A 190 -8.78 25.54 5.23
N LYS A 191 -8.25 26.53 4.50
CA LYS A 191 -9.07 27.46 3.70
C LYS A 191 -9.46 26.92 2.33
N TYR A 192 -8.55 26.18 1.68
CA TYR A 192 -8.64 25.88 0.25
C TYR A 192 -8.40 24.40 -0.07
N GLN A 193 -8.27 23.53 0.94
CA GLN A 193 -7.92 22.11 0.76
C GLN A 193 -6.59 21.92 0.02
N PHE A 194 -5.67 22.85 0.20
CA PHE A 194 -4.31 22.82 -0.33
C PHE A 194 -3.56 21.56 0.14
N HIS A 195 -2.88 20.85 -0.75
CA HIS A 195 -2.02 19.74 -0.32
C HIS A 195 -0.75 20.28 0.33
N ILE A 196 -0.61 20.05 1.64
CA ILE A 196 0.51 20.55 2.45
C ILE A 196 1.86 20.14 1.85
N CYS A 197 1.96 18.90 1.33
CA CYS A 197 3.16 18.40 0.66
C CYS A 197 3.24 18.75 -0.83
N GLY A 198 2.31 19.52 -1.41
CA GLY A 198 2.38 19.96 -2.80
C GLY A 198 2.09 18.87 -3.85
N GLU A 199 1.39 17.81 -3.47
CA GLU A 199 1.09 16.64 -4.33
C GLU A 199 0.29 16.99 -5.59
N GLY A 200 -0.52 18.05 -5.56
CA GLY A 200 -1.28 18.54 -6.71
C GLY A 200 -0.47 19.41 -7.67
N GLY A 201 0.85 19.52 -7.46
CA GLY A 201 1.71 20.44 -8.20
C GLY A 201 1.60 21.89 -7.71
N GLU A 202 1.04 22.10 -6.51
CA GLU A 202 0.85 23.46 -5.97
C GLU A 202 2.17 24.21 -5.79
N TYR A 203 3.24 23.47 -5.49
CA TYR A 203 4.61 23.98 -5.44
C TYR A 203 5.60 22.83 -5.68
N GLU A 204 6.79 23.18 -6.16
CA GLU A 204 7.92 22.25 -6.22
C GLU A 204 9.06 22.78 -5.37
N THR A 205 9.97 21.89 -4.96
CA THR A 205 11.09 22.24 -4.08
C THR A 205 12.42 21.80 -4.62
N LEU A 206 13.47 22.41 -4.08
CA LEU A 206 14.85 21.94 -4.21
C LEU A 206 15.46 21.85 -2.82
N THR A 207 16.08 20.72 -2.52
CA THR A 207 16.75 20.47 -1.24
C THR A 207 18.20 20.90 -1.31
N LEU A 208 18.51 21.97 -0.57
CA LEU A 208 19.86 22.55 -0.51
C LEU A 208 20.76 21.78 0.45
N ASP A 209 20.17 21.27 1.53
CA ASP A 209 20.91 20.48 2.50
C ASP A 209 20.03 19.46 3.24
N CYS A 210 20.63 18.33 3.63
CA CYS A 210 20.03 17.35 4.53
C CYS A 210 21.10 16.49 5.22
N PRO A 211 20.75 15.66 6.22
CA PRO A 211 21.71 14.80 6.92
C PRO A 211 22.49 13.82 6.04
N LEU A 212 21.95 13.42 4.86
CA LEU A 212 22.66 12.54 3.93
C LEU A 212 23.77 13.24 3.14
N TYR A 213 23.76 14.58 3.09
CA TYR A 213 24.71 15.35 2.32
C TYR A 213 26.01 15.55 3.11
N LYS A 214 27.15 15.25 2.50
CA LYS A 214 28.50 15.55 3.01
C LYS A 214 28.90 17.01 2.76
N LYS A 215 28.35 17.61 1.70
CA LYS A 215 28.49 19.03 1.34
C LYS A 215 27.11 19.65 1.19
N ARG A 216 26.94 20.93 1.49
CA ARG A 216 25.68 21.64 1.21
C ARG A 216 25.73 22.35 -0.13
N LEU A 217 24.58 22.44 -0.78
CA LEU A 217 24.40 23.23 -1.99
C LEU A 217 24.15 24.69 -1.61
N VAL A 218 24.90 25.61 -2.19
CA VAL A 218 24.70 27.06 -2.02
C VAL A 218 24.36 27.68 -3.36
N ILE A 219 23.29 28.48 -3.38
CA ILE A 219 22.84 29.19 -4.57
C ILE A 219 23.57 30.53 -4.64
N ASP A 220 24.35 30.73 -5.70
CA ASP A 220 25.10 31.96 -5.93
C ASP A 220 24.26 32.99 -6.68
N GLN A 221 23.52 32.52 -7.70
CA GLN A 221 22.69 33.35 -8.55
C GLN A 221 21.42 32.61 -8.93
N ALA A 222 20.30 33.32 -8.82
CA ALA A 222 18.99 32.86 -9.25
C ALA A 222 18.10 34.06 -9.60
N HIS A 223 17.10 33.84 -10.44
CA HIS A 223 16.09 34.82 -10.79
C HIS A 223 14.68 34.22 -10.79
N ILE A 224 13.68 35.07 -10.61
CA ILE A 224 12.28 34.65 -10.68
C ILE A 224 11.77 34.85 -12.09
N HIS A 225 11.26 33.78 -12.70
CA HIS A 225 10.53 33.82 -13.96
C HIS A 225 9.04 33.58 -13.70
N VAL A 226 8.19 34.57 -13.99
CA VAL A 226 6.73 34.42 -13.89
C VAL A 226 6.22 33.88 -15.21
N HIS A 227 5.83 32.60 -15.23
CA HIS A 227 5.33 31.93 -16.43
C HIS A 227 3.88 32.34 -16.73
N SER A 228 3.05 32.47 -15.69
CA SER A 228 1.68 32.96 -15.78
C SER A 228 1.37 33.85 -14.58
N ASP A 229 0.88 35.06 -14.83
CA ASP A 229 0.45 36.00 -13.78
C ASP A 229 -1.08 35.99 -13.65
N ASP A 230 -1.65 34.78 -13.51
CA ASP A 230 -3.08 34.59 -13.28
C ASP A 230 -3.51 35.21 -11.95
N MET A 231 -4.69 35.82 -11.92
CA MET A 231 -5.17 36.53 -10.72
C MET A 231 -5.46 35.60 -9.54
N PHE A 232 -5.72 34.32 -9.80
CA PHE A 232 -6.09 33.33 -8.79
C PHE A 232 -4.96 32.34 -8.51
N ALA A 233 -4.27 31.85 -9.54
CA ALA A 233 -3.20 30.86 -9.41
C ALA A 233 -1.96 31.25 -10.25
N PRO A 234 -1.18 32.24 -9.81
CA PRO A 234 0.03 32.66 -10.53
C PRO A 234 1.07 31.53 -10.53
N VAL A 235 1.67 31.29 -11.69
CA VAL A 235 2.74 30.31 -11.89
C VAL A 235 4.07 31.03 -11.95
N GLY A 236 4.95 30.73 -11.00
CA GLY A 236 6.29 31.31 -10.94
C GLY A 236 7.35 30.26 -10.67
N LEU A 237 8.52 30.48 -11.27
CA LEU A 237 9.68 29.61 -11.22
C LEU A 237 10.86 30.36 -10.61
N TYR A 238 11.62 29.70 -9.74
CA TYR A 238 12.88 30.15 -9.20
C TYR A 238 14.02 29.50 -9.98
N CYS A 239 14.44 30.17 -11.05
CA CYS A 239 15.46 29.67 -11.96
C CYS A 239 16.85 29.85 -11.34
N ILE A 240 17.56 28.74 -11.13
CA ILE A 240 18.89 28.73 -10.52
C ILE A 240 19.94 28.77 -11.63
N ASP A 241 20.71 29.85 -11.65
CA ASP A 241 21.70 30.14 -12.69
C ASP A 241 23.10 29.65 -12.31
N ALA A 242 23.44 29.73 -11.02
CA ALA A 242 24.74 29.31 -10.51
C ALA A 242 24.66 28.76 -9.08
N VAL A 243 25.42 27.71 -8.82
CA VAL A 243 25.56 27.06 -7.51
C VAL A 243 27.01 26.68 -7.24
N HIS A 244 27.36 26.58 -5.96
CA HIS A 244 28.59 25.94 -5.52
C HIS A 244 28.33 25.00 -4.34
N LEU A 245 29.33 24.17 -4.02
CA LEU A 245 29.27 23.20 -2.92
C LEU A 245 30.18 23.64 -1.78
N GLU A 246 29.65 23.68 -0.56
CA GLU A 246 30.43 23.95 0.65
C GLU A 246 30.55 22.68 1.51
N ASP A 247 31.76 22.40 2.00
CA ASP A 247 31.97 21.30 2.94
C ASP A 247 31.28 21.58 4.28
N LYS A 248 30.65 20.55 4.85
CA LYS A 248 30.09 20.63 6.20
C LYS A 248 31.21 20.49 7.23
N HIS A 249 31.39 21.50 8.07
CA HIS A 249 32.30 21.41 9.21
C HIS A 249 31.69 20.52 10.31
N GLY A 250 32.03 19.22 10.28
CA GLY A 250 31.96 18.30 11.42
C GLY A 250 30.56 17.88 11.88
N VAL A 251 30.12 16.69 11.43
CA VAL A 251 29.21 15.82 12.21
C VAL A 251 29.75 14.40 12.14
N GLY A 252 30.09 13.85 13.31
CA GLY A 252 30.65 12.51 13.45
C GLY A 252 29.69 11.44 12.97
N ARG A 253 30.26 10.37 12.40
CA ARG A 253 29.54 9.13 12.09
C ARG A 253 28.69 8.68 13.29
N PRO A 254 27.43 8.26 13.09
CA PRO A 254 26.68 7.54 14.10
C PRO A 254 27.46 6.27 14.48
N ALA A 255 27.53 6.02 15.79
CA ALA A 255 28.20 4.85 16.35
C ALA A 255 27.50 3.56 15.92
N ASP A 256 28.33 2.62 15.49
CA ASP A 256 28.01 1.24 15.17
C ASP A 256 27.51 0.52 16.45
N THR A 257 26.19 0.38 16.62
CA THR A 257 25.62 -0.47 17.68
C THR A 257 25.53 -1.90 17.17
N GLY A 258 26.63 -2.63 17.34
CA GLY A 258 26.68 -4.07 17.10
C GLY A 258 25.70 -4.82 18.03
N VAL A 259 24.67 -5.43 17.43
CA VAL A 259 23.80 -6.37 18.13
C VAL A 259 24.39 -7.78 17.99
N ALA A 260 24.74 -8.37 19.13
CA ALA A 260 25.31 -9.69 19.26
C ALA A 260 24.35 -10.79 18.75
N ARG A 261 24.86 -11.67 17.91
CA ARG A 261 24.19 -12.93 17.53
C ARG A 261 24.19 -13.89 18.72
N SER A 262 23.01 -14.26 19.22
CA SER A 262 22.83 -15.39 20.13
C SER A 262 22.23 -16.59 19.40
N SER A 263 22.89 -17.73 19.53
CA SER A 263 22.52 -19.04 19.00
C SER A 263 21.61 -19.86 19.95
N LEU A 264 20.87 -20.81 19.35
CA LEU A 264 20.33 -22.11 19.87
C LEU A 264 18.79 -22.21 19.94
N PRO A 265 18.15 -23.40 19.93
CA PRO A 265 18.44 -24.72 19.29
C PRO A 265 17.22 -25.24 18.44
N PRO A 266 17.21 -26.46 17.86
CA PRO A 266 16.10 -26.95 17.03
C PRO A 266 15.06 -27.80 17.79
N ALA A 267 13.93 -28.01 17.11
CA ALA A 267 12.91 -29.07 17.24
C ALA A 267 11.59 -28.71 17.96
N PHE A 268 10.54 -28.49 17.16
CA PHE A 268 9.15 -28.71 17.58
C PHE A 268 8.71 -30.11 17.15
N LEU A 269 8.20 -30.87 18.12
CA LEU A 269 7.59 -32.18 17.95
C LEU A 269 6.25 -32.04 17.22
N ALA A 270 6.09 -32.80 16.14
CA ALA A 270 4.82 -32.96 15.45
C ALA A 270 3.79 -33.63 16.37
N SER A 271 2.65 -32.97 16.57
CA SER A 271 1.47 -33.59 17.19
C SER A 271 0.79 -34.48 16.16
N THR A 272 0.80 -35.79 16.39
CA THR A 272 0.08 -36.77 15.58
C THR A 272 -1.32 -36.97 16.14
N HIS A 273 -2.30 -36.24 15.62
CA HIS A 273 -3.69 -36.68 15.67
C HIS A 273 -4.02 -37.46 14.39
N PRO A 274 -4.67 -38.64 14.49
CA PRO A 274 -5.03 -39.40 13.31
C PRO A 274 -6.11 -38.66 12.52
N PRO A 275 -5.98 -38.55 11.19
CA PRO A 275 -6.96 -37.85 10.37
C PRO A 275 -8.27 -38.65 10.36
N ARG A 276 -9.37 -38.00 10.74
CA ARG A 276 -10.71 -38.43 10.33
C ARG A 276 -10.78 -38.29 8.80
N SER A 277 -11.21 -39.34 8.12
CA SER A 277 -11.38 -39.36 6.67
C SER A 277 -12.43 -38.33 6.25
N THR A 278 -11.99 -37.19 5.74
CA THR A 278 -12.86 -36.19 5.12
C THR A 278 -13.17 -36.61 3.67
N PRO A 279 -14.45 -36.63 3.27
CA PRO A 279 -14.82 -36.95 1.90
C PRO A 279 -14.31 -35.88 0.91
N CYS A 280 -14.04 -36.31 -0.33
CA CYS A 280 -13.62 -35.42 -1.41
C CYS A 280 -14.71 -34.36 -1.68
N PRO A 281 -14.37 -33.06 -1.74
CA PRO A 281 -15.34 -32.01 -1.94
C PRO A 281 -15.99 -32.13 -3.34
N THR A 282 -17.32 -32.07 -3.38
CA THR A 282 -18.06 -31.96 -4.64
C THR A 282 -18.18 -30.47 -4.99
N ILE A 283 -17.78 -30.08 -6.20
CA ILE A 283 -17.89 -28.69 -6.67
C ILE A 283 -19.35 -28.27 -6.62
N LYS A 284 -19.63 -27.16 -5.93
CA LYS A 284 -20.95 -26.55 -5.85
C LYS A 284 -20.85 -25.10 -6.29
N SER A 285 -21.69 -24.70 -7.24
CA SER A 285 -21.88 -23.28 -7.57
C SER A 285 -23.27 -22.82 -7.15
N HIS A 286 -23.34 -21.65 -6.53
CA HIS A 286 -24.57 -21.00 -6.14
C HIS A 286 -24.58 -19.57 -6.66
N ARG A 287 -25.67 -19.16 -7.30
CA ARG A 287 -25.85 -17.80 -7.81
C ARG A 287 -26.84 -17.04 -6.95
N PHE A 288 -26.47 -15.83 -6.55
CA PHE A 288 -27.37 -14.87 -5.93
C PHE A 288 -27.22 -13.52 -6.63
N ARG A 289 -28.28 -13.09 -7.34
CA ARG A 289 -28.28 -11.84 -8.13
C ARG A 289 -27.11 -11.80 -9.14
N ASP A 290 -26.21 -10.83 -8.97
CA ASP A 290 -25.01 -10.56 -9.75
C ASP A 290 -23.75 -11.28 -9.22
N GLN A 291 -23.92 -12.13 -8.21
CA GLN A 291 -22.84 -12.83 -7.52
C GLN A 291 -22.93 -14.34 -7.71
N VAL A 292 -21.76 -14.99 -7.76
CA VAL A 292 -21.60 -16.44 -7.84
C VAL A 292 -20.59 -16.86 -6.80
N VAL A 293 -20.92 -17.87 -6.02
CA VAL A 293 -19.98 -18.56 -5.13
C VAL A 293 -19.76 -19.96 -5.67
N VAL A 294 -18.51 -20.33 -5.89
CA VAL A 294 -18.08 -21.68 -6.27
C VAL A 294 -17.26 -22.23 -5.11
N SER A 295 -17.62 -23.40 -4.61
CA SER A 295 -16.99 -24.00 -3.44
C SER A 295 -16.54 -25.43 -3.69
N GLY A 296 -15.50 -25.85 -2.98
CA GLY A 296 -14.98 -27.20 -3.02
C GLY A 296 -14.24 -27.54 -4.31
N LEU A 297 -13.57 -26.58 -4.94
CA LEU A 297 -12.75 -26.84 -6.12
C LEU A 297 -11.48 -27.55 -5.70
N ALA A 298 -11.29 -28.79 -6.16
CA ALA A 298 -10.11 -29.62 -5.88
C ALA A 298 -9.66 -30.28 -7.18
N SER A 299 -8.41 -30.74 -7.24
CA SER A 299 -7.92 -31.40 -8.46
C SER A 299 -8.71 -32.68 -8.73
N SER A 300 -9.03 -32.91 -10.00
CA SER A 300 -9.76 -34.10 -10.45
C SER A 300 -8.95 -35.40 -10.31
N THR A 301 -7.63 -35.31 -10.08
CA THR A 301 -6.74 -36.46 -9.95
C THR A 301 -5.54 -36.16 -9.05
N SER A 302 -5.16 -37.15 -8.24
CA SER A 302 -3.99 -37.06 -7.36
C SER A 302 -2.65 -37.25 -8.10
N ALA A 303 -2.67 -37.69 -9.35
CA ALA A 303 -1.49 -38.05 -10.14
C ALA A 303 -0.72 -36.86 -10.73
N LEU A 304 -1.30 -35.66 -10.70
CA LEU A 304 -0.69 -34.44 -11.24
C LEU A 304 0.38 -33.86 -10.30
N SER A 305 1.32 -33.10 -10.88
CA SER A 305 2.23 -32.26 -10.08
C SER A 305 1.44 -31.20 -9.33
N LEU A 306 1.99 -30.61 -8.26
CA LEU A 306 1.29 -29.57 -7.50
C LEU A 306 0.89 -28.38 -8.39
N SER A 307 1.79 -27.93 -9.27
CA SER A 307 1.50 -26.86 -10.22
C SER A 307 0.35 -27.24 -11.15
N ASP A 308 0.37 -28.44 -11.72
CA ASP A 308 -0.69 -28.92 -12.61
C ASP A 308 -2.02 -29.12 -11.89
N LYS A 309 -1.99 -29.50 -10.60
CA LYS A 309 -3.19 -29.57 -9.75
C LYS A 309 -3.81 -28.20 -9.57
N VAL A 310 -3.01 -27.18 -9.28
CA VAL A 310 -3.52 -25.79 -9.17
C VAL A 310 -4.11 -25.33 -10.50
N LEU A 311 -3.45 -25.60 -11.63
CA LEU A 311 -3.98 -25.27 -12.95
C LEU A 311 -5.26 -26.05 -13.30
N ASP A 312 -5.37 -27.32 -12.88
CA ASP A 312 -6.60 -28.10 -13.02
C ASP A 312 -7.76 -27.51 -12.22
N VAL A 313 -7.51 -27.10 -10.98
CA VAL A 313 -8.48 -26.39 -10.13
C VAL A 313 -8.96 -25.09 -10.80
N PHE A 314 -8.05 -24.32 -11.40
CA PHE A 314 -8.43 -23.11 -12.14
C PHE A 314 -9.23 -23.39 -13.42
N ARG A 315 -8.90 -24.44 -14.18
CA ARG A 315 -9.72 -24.87 -15.33
C ARG A 315 -11.14 -25.24 -14.90
N GLN A 316 -11.28 -25.89 -13.74
CA GLN A 316 -12.60 -26.20 -13.17
C GLN A 316 -13.36 -24.95 -12.72
N LEU A 317 -12.66 -23.97 -12.13
CA LEU A 317 -13.24 -22.68 -11.76
C LEU A 317 -13.74 -21.92 -12.99
N GLU A 318 -12.93 -21.83 -14.06
CA GLU A 318 -13.32 -21.20 -15.32
C GLU A 318 -14.57 -21.83 -15.91
N HIS A 319 -14.63 -23.17 -15.91
CA HIS A 319 -15.82 -23.89 -16.36
C HIS A 319 -17.05 -23.55 -15.50
N ALA A 320 -16.90 -23.57 -14.17
CA ALA A 320 -17.99 -23.26 -13.25
C ALA A 320 -18.49 -21.81 -13.40
N LEU A 321 -17.60 -20.84 -13.60
CA LEU A 321 -17.95 -19.43 -13.85
C LEU A 321 -18.63 -19.25 -15.22
N ALA A 322 -18.16 -19.96 -16.25
CA ALA A 322 -18.73 -19.90 -17.59
C ALA A 322 -20.20 -20.35 -17.63
N LEU A 323 -20.61 -21.30 -16.77
CA LEU A 323 -22.02 -21.69 -16.60
C LEU A 323 -22.91 -20.52 -16.15
N HIS A 324 -22.32 -19.51 -15.52
CA HIS A 324 -23.00 -18.29 -15.09
C HIS A 324 -22.66 -17.09 -15.97
N ALA A 325 -21.98 -17.27 -17.11
CA ALA A 325 -21.46 -16.23 -18.01
C ALA A 325 -20.55 -15.22 -17.29
N MET A 326 -19.61 -15.74 -16.50
CA MET A 326 -18.58 -14.99 -15.80
C MET A 326 -17.20 -15.57 -16.12
N HIS A 327 -16.16 -14.77 -15.89
CA HIS A 327 -14.77 -15.10 -16.17
C HIS A 327 -13.90 -14.88 -14.94
N LEU A 328 -12.63 -15.31 -14.97
CA LEU A 328 -11.70 -15.13 -13.84
C LEU A 328 -11.57 -13.66 -13.40
N LYS A 329 -11.61 -12.71 -14.34
CA LYS A 329 -11.57 -11.27 -14.01
C LYS A 329 -12.71 -10.82 -13.08
N ASP A 330 -13.82 -11.56 -13.03
CA ASP A 330 -14.99 -11.26 -12.20
C ASP A 330 -14.85 -11.85 -10.78
N VAL A 331 -13.80 -12.64 -10.51
CA VAL A 331 -13.52 -13.19 -9.17
C VAL A 331 -13.05 -12.06 -8.25
N VAL A 332 -13.71 -11.91 -7.11
CA VAL A 332 -13.47 -10.84 -6.13
C VAL A 332 -12.69 -11.35 -4.92
N PHE A 333 -12.99 -12.57 -4.49
CA PHE A 333 -12.34 -13.18 -3.33
C PHE A 333 -12.07 -14.66 -3.55
N VAL A 334 -10.95 -15.16 -3.04
CA VAL A 334 -10.61 -16.58 -3.00
C VAL A 334 -10.19 -16.99 -1.59
N HIS A 335 -10.85 -17.99 -1.02
CA HIS A 335 -10.30 -18.73 0.12
C HIS A 335 -9.48 -19.88 -0.44
N ALA A 336 -8.17 -19.85 -0.18
CA ALA A 336 -7.23 -20.89 -0.59
C ALA A 336 -6.87 -21.76 0.61
N TYR A 337 -7.26 -23.03 0.57
CA TYR A 337 -6.91 -24.00 1.58
C TYR A 337 -5.78 -24.87 1.06
N VAL A 338 -4.67 -24.93 1.78
CA VAL A 338 -3.53 -25.78 1.43
C VAL A 338 -3.37 -26.90 2.45
N LYS A 339 -2.93 -28.07 2.00
CA LYS A 339 -2.67 -29.22 2.88
C LYS A 339 -1.42 -29.03 3.72
N ASP A 340 -0.41 -28.39 3.14
CA ASP A 340 0.89 -28.12 3.74
C ASP A 340 1.36 -26.70 3.37
N MET A 341 1.55 -25.84 4.36
CA MET A 341 2.00 -24.46 4.18
C MET A 341 3.42 -24.37 3.62
N ALA A 342 4.23 -25.43 3.69
CA ALA A 342 5.53 -25.47 3.02
C ALA A 342 5.41 -25.31 1.49
N THR A 343 4.25 -25.65 0.91
CA THR A 343 3.98 -25.54 -0.52
C THR A 343 3.52 -24.15 -0.97
N PHE A 344 3.38 -23.19 -0.04
CA PHE A 344 2.81 -21.86 -0.29
C PHE A 344 3.44 -21.13 -1.49
N ARG A 345 4.77 -21.20 -1.63
CA ARG A 345 5.50 -20.56 -2.73
C ARG A 345 5.12 -21.15 -4.09
N ASP A 346 5.06 -22.47 -4.18
CA ASP A 346 4.77 -23.19 -5.43
C ASP A 346 3.31 -22.99 -5.85
N VAL A 347 2.38 -23.04 -4.87
CA VAL A 347 0.97 -22.73 -5.12
C VAL A 347 0.81 -21.29 -5.61
N ASN A 348 1.50 -20.33 -5.00
CA ASN A 348 1.46 -18.93 -5.44
C ASN A 348 2.02 -18.76 -6.86
N ALA A 349 3.10 -19.44 -7.22
CA ALA A 349 3.65 -19.37 -8.57
C ALA A 349 2.64 -19.83 -9.62
N ALA A 350 1.95 -20.95 -9.38
CA ALA A 350 0.91 -21.46 -10.28
C ALA A 350 -0.36 -20.58 -10.27
N PHE A 351 -0.75 -20.04 -9.11
CA PHE A 351 -1.90 -19.15 -8.96
C PHE A 351 -1.73 -17.87 -9.78
N ALA A 352 -0.53 -17.25 -9.72
CA ALA A 352 -0.23 -15.98 -10.39
C ALA A 352 -0.50 -16.00 -11.91
N ALA A 353 -0.28 -17.14 -12.56
CA ALA A 353 -0.51 -17.32 -13.99
C ALA A 353 -1.97 -17.09 -14.42
N ASN A 354 -2.93 -17.17 -13.49
CA ASN A 354 -4.36 -17.03 -13.76
C ASN A 354 -4.88 -15.59 -13.56
N PHE A 355 -4.08 -14.70 -12.96
CA PHE A 355 -4.47 -13.33 -12.64
C PHE A 355 -3.33 -12.32 -12.90
N PRO A 356 -3.05 -11.98 -14.18
CA PRO A 356 -1.89 -11.16 -14.52
C PRO A 356 -1.99 -9.70 -14.06
N THR A 357 -3.18 -9.09 -14.06
CA THR A 357 -3.36 -7.65 -13.81
C THR A 357 -4.13 -7.34 -12.53
N MET A 358 -5.29 -7.97 -12.34
CA MET A 358 -6.19 -7.69 -11.23
C MET A 358 -6.57 -8.95 -10.43
N PRO A 359 -5.68 -9.43 -9.55
CA PRO A 359 -5.95 -10.60 -8.74
C PRO A 359 -7.02 -10.32 -7.66
N PRO A 360 -7.78 -11.32 -7.23
CA PRO A 360 -8.77 -11.16 -6.17
C PRO A 360 -8.13 -10.92 -4.80
N SER A 361 -8.94 -10.48 -3.84
CA SER A 361 -8.60 -10.57 -2.41
C SER A 361 -8.50 -12.05 -2.03
N ARG A 362 -7.64 -12.38 -1.05
CA ARG A 362 -7.39 -13.79 -0.72
C ARG A 362 -7.03 -14.00 0.74
N SER A 363 -7.53 -15.09 1.31
CA SER A 363 -7.00 -15.68 2.54
C SER A 363 -6.44 -17.06 2.21
N CYS A 364 -5.26 -17.39 2.73
CA CYS A 364 -4.59 -18.65 2.42
C CYS A 364 -4.13 -19.32 3.71
N VAL A 365 -4.76 -20.44 4.07
CA VAL A 365 -4.54 -21.10 5.36
C VAL A 365 -4.28 -22.59 5.17
N GLN A 366 -3.47 -23.17 6.05
CA GLN A 366 -3.31 -24.62 6.07
C GLN A 366 -4.54 -25.24 6.73
N VAL A 367 -5.07 -26.33 6.17
CA VAL A 367 -6.10 -27.15 6.83
C VAL A 367 -5.86 -28.63 6.54
N HIS A 368 -6.52 -29.51 7.28
CA HIS A 368 -6.46 -30.94 7.00
C HIS A 368 -7.31 -31.27 5.77
N LEU A 369 -6.64 -31.50 4.63
CA LEU A 369 -7.27 -31.79 3.34
C LEU A 369 -6.92 -33.20 2.84
N ALA A 370 -7.84 -33.77 2.04
CA ALA A 370 -7.56 -34.95 1.23
C ALA A 370 -6.60 -34.59 0.07
N ASP A 371 -6.96 -33.56 -0.69
CA ASP A 371 -6.19 -32.98 -1.79
C ASP A 371 -5.16 -31.95 -1.33
N ASP A 372 -4.21 -31.60 -2.20
CA ASP A 372 -3.13 -30.66 -1.86
C ASP A 372 -3.60 -29.21 -1.72
N VAL A 373 -4.59 -28.82 -2.56
CA VAL A 373 -5.18 -27.49 -2.59
C VAL A 373 -6.68 -27.61 -2.84
N VAL A 374 -7.46 -26.85 -2.06
CA VAL A 374 -8.89 -26.64 -2.29
C VAL A 374 -9.17 -25.15 -2.35
N LEU A 375 -9.95 -24.69 -3.32
CA LEU A 375 -10.36 -23.29 -3.46
C LEU A 375 -11.87 -23.13 -3.29
N ASP A 376 -12.25 -22.10 -2.53
CA ASP A 376 -13.58 -21.49 -2.60
C ASP A 376 -13.43 -20.09 -3.21
N CYS A 377 -14.34 -19.73 -4.11
CA CYS A 377 -14.25 -18.53 -4.93
C CYS A 377 -15.56 -17.77 -4.90
N TRP A 378 -15.48 -16.45 -4.73
CA TRP A 378 -16.60 -15.53 -4.86
C TRP A 378 -16.34 -14.60 -6.05
N ALA A 379 -17.27 -14.61 -7.01
CA ALA A 379 -17.25 -13.74 -8.18
C ALA A 379 -18.47 -12.80 -8.20
N SER A 380 -18.31 -11.61 -8.77
CA SER A 380 -19.36 -10.62 -8.95
C SER A 380 -19.21 -9.85 -10.27
N ARG A 381 -20.35 -9.51 -10.90
CA ARG A 381 -20.37 -8.57 -12.04
C ARG A 381 -20.37 -7.10 -11.62
N ALA A 382 -20.31 -6.81 -10.33
CA ALA A 382 -20.27 -5.47 -9.81
C ALA A 382 -19.09 -4.68 -10.36
N LYS A 383 -19.24 -3.35 -10.46
CA LYS A 383 -18.07 -2.49 -10.65
C LYS A 383 -17.14 -2.70 -9.45
N ARG A 384 -15.89 -3.04 -9.75
CA ARG A 384 -14.87 -3.42 -8.77
C ARG A 384 -13.74 -2.40 -8.78
N GLU A 385 -13.43 -1.88 -7.60
CA GLU A 385 -12.22 -1.11 -7.34
C GLU A 385 -11.28 -1.97 -6.50
N LEU A 386 -9.99 -1.97 -6.83
CA LEU A 386 -9.01 -2.90 -6.28
C LEU A 386 -7.85 -2.13 -5.66
N LEU A 387 -7.48 -2.51 -4.43
CA LEU A 387 -6.28 -2.02 -3.77
C LEU A 387 -5.19 -3.09 -3.80
N HIS A 388 -4.11 -2.81 -4.51
CA HIS A 388 -2.92 -3.66 -4.59
C HIS A 388 -1.70 -2.90 -4.08
N VAL A 389 -1.22 -3.27 -2.89
CA VAL A 389 0.00 -2.75 -2.28
C VAL A 389 1.16 -3.65 -2.70
N ARG A 390 2.03 -3.15 -3.57
CA ARG A 390 3.22 -3.87 -4.07
C ARG A 390 4.53 -3.26 -3.59
N SER A 391 4.53 -1.96 -3.29
CA SER A 391 5.68 -1.24 -2.72
C SER A 391 5.74 -1.36 -1.20
N ILE A 392 6.96 -1.54 -0.67
CA ILE A 392 7.20 -1.47 0.78
C ILE A 392 7.03 -0.01 1.21
N SER A 393 6.22 0.21 2.24
CA SER A 393 5.87 1.53 2.76
C SER A 393 5.67 1.49 4.28
N GLU A 394 5.53 2.64 4.93
CA GLU A 394 5.19 2.70 6.36
C GLU A 394 3.68 2.53 6.63
N TRP A 395 2.85 2.54 5.57
CA TRP A 395 1.40 2.54 5.68
C TRP A 395 0.78 1.14 5.78
N ALA A 396 1.03 0.28 4.80
CA ALA A 396 0.40 -1.05 4.71
C ALA A 396 1.39 -2.11 4.20
N PRO A 397 1.26 -3.38 4.65
CA PRO A 397 2.15 -4.44 4.21
C PRO A 397 1.86 -4.84 2.75
N THR A 398 2.92 -5.21 2.04
CA THR A 398 2.81 -5.69 0.65
C THR A 398 2.18 -7.07 0.57
N CYS A 399 1.58 -7.38 -0.58
CA CYS A 399 1.10 -8.74 -0.84
C CYS A 399 2.28 -9.73 -0.87
N ILE A 400 2.22 -10.77 -0.05
CA ILE A 400 3.24 -11.85 -0.05
C ILE A 400 2.93 -12.97 -1.08
N GLY A 401 1.99 -12.71 -1.99
CA GLY A 401 1.52 -13.65 -3.01
C GLY A 401 0.61 -12.95 -4.02
N PRO A 402 0.08 -13.69 -5.01
CA PRO A 402 -0.73 -13.13 -6.11
C PRO A 402 -2.18 -12.87 -5.68
N TYR A 403 -2.37 -11.81 -4.88
CA TYR A 403 -3.68 -11.34 -4.44
C TYR A 403 -3.67 -9.81 -4.34
N SER A 404 -4.81 -9.20 -4.06
CA SER A 404 -4.93 -7.78 -3.73
C SER A 404 -5.33 -7.61 -2.25
N GLN A 405 -4.91 -6.54 -1.58
CA GLN A 405 -5.27 -6.28 -0.18
C GLN A 405 -6.78 -6.18 0.02
N ALA A 406 -7.49 -5.57 -0.92
CA ALA A 406 -8.94 -5.45 -0.85
C ALA A 406 -9.58 -5.23 -2.23
N ASN A 407 -10.85 -5.58 -2.31
CA ASN A 407 -11.73 -5.27 -3.43
C ASN A 407 -12.99 -4.58 -2.89
N GLN A 408 -13.35 -3.45 -3.48
CA GLN A 408 -14.58 -2.74 -3.20
C GLN A 408 -15.57 -2.94 -4.35
N LEU A 409 -16.79 -3.39 -4.03
CA LEU A 409 -17.87 -3.62 -4.98
C LEU A 409 -18.92 -2.53 -4.85
N HIS A 410 -19.34 -1.98 -5.99
CA HIS A 410 -20.37 -0.93 -6.10
C HIS A 410 -20.09 0.27 -5.17
N SER A 411 -18.82 0.59 -4.94
CA SER A 411 -18.37 1.61 -3.98
C SER A 411 -19.00 1.47 -2.58
N SER A 412 -19.35 0.23 -2.20
CA SER A 412 -20.18 -0.05 -1.02
C SER A 412 -19.64 -1.17 -0.15
N LEU A 413 -19.40 -2.35 -0.71
CA LEU A 413 -18.96 -3.53 0.05
C LEU A 413 -17.47 -3.75 -0.16
N ILE A 414 -16.69 -3.79 0.91
CA ILE A 414 -15.24 -3.93 0.90
C ILE A 414 -14.89 -5.32 1.43
N VAL A 415 -14.11 -6.08 0.66
CA VAL A 415 -13.67 -7.43 1.01
C VAL A 415 -12.15 -7.43 1.15
N VAL A 416 -11.67 -7.54 2.39
CA VAL A 416 -10.25 -7.41 2.75
C VAL A 416 -9.62 -8.80 2.79
N ALA A 417 -8.48 -8.97 2.13
CA ALA A 417 -7.67 -10.17 2.17
C ALA A 417 -7.15 -10.46 3.60
N GLY A 418 -6.79 -11.70 3.88
CA GLY A 418 -6.19 -12.08 5.16
C GLY A 418 -4.94 -11.24 5.50
N GLN A 419 -4.96 -10.60 6.66
CA GLN A 419 -3.86 -9.79 7.18
C GLN A 419 -3.12 -10.57 8.26
N ILE A 420 -1.85 -10.92 7.99
CA ILE A 420 -0.90 -11.45 8.97
C ILE A 420 -0.13 -10.29 9.63
N PRO A 421 0.54 -10.49 10.80
CA PRO A 421 1.12 -9.41 11.59
C PRO A 421 2.47 -8.96 11.03
N LEU A 422 2.47 -8.49 9.78
CA LEU A 422 3.64 -7.90 9.14
C LEU A 422 3.74 -6.43 9.53
N VAL A 423 4.94 -6.02 9.92
CA VAL A 423 5.28 -4.60 10.08
C VAL A 423 5.46 -4.01 8.67
N PRO A 424 4.61 -3.06 8.23
CA PRO A 424 4.61 -2.56 6.85
C PRO A 424 5.99 -2.19 6.30
N ALA A 425 6.73 -1.40 7.09
CA ALA A 425 8.00 -0.82 6.66
C ALA A 425 9.13 -1.86 6.45
N THR A 426 9.06 -3.00 7.14
CA THR A 426 10.15 -4.00 7.12
C THR A 426 9.73 -5.33 6.51
N MET A 427 8.42 -5.57 6.35
CA MET A 427 7.85 -6.85 5.92
C MET A 427 8.26 -8.06 6.78
N ALA A 428 8.74 -7.79 8.01
CA ALA A 428 9.00 -8.77 9.04
C ALA A 428 7.73 -9.05 9.84
N LEU A 429 7.58 -10.28 10.35
CA LEU A 429 6.55 -10.57 11.35
C LEU A 429 6.88 -9.83 12.65
N SER A 430 5.85 -9.37 13.34
CA SER A 430 6.00 -8.72 14.65
C SER A 430 6.81 -9.59 15.61
N ALA A 431 7.77 -8.96 16.30
CA ALA A 431 8.57 -9.58 17.36
C ALA A 431 7.96 -9.37 18.76
N VAL A 432 6.83 -8.65 18.85
CA VAL A 432 6.18 -8.20 20.09
C VAL A 432 4.90 -9.04 20.28
N PRO A 433 4.45 -9.34 21.51
CA PRO A 433 3.27 -10.17 21.80
C PRO A 433 1.91 -9.65 21.27
N ASN A 434 1.88 -8.64 20.40
CA ASN A 434 0.68 -7.93 19.97
C ASN A 434 0.27 -8.22 18.51
N ASP A 435 0.53 -9.45 18.03
CA ASP A 435 0.28 -9.86 16.65
C ASP A 435 -1.15 -9.59 16.17
N LEU A 436 -2.15 -9.92 17.00
CA LEU A 436 -3.54 -9.70 16.64
C LEU A 436 -3.87 -8.21 16.45
N SER A 437 -3.35 -7.33 17.30
CA SER A 437 -3.56 -5.89 17.13
C SER A 437 -2.87 -5.35 15.90
N LEU A 438 -1.69 -5.88 15.53
CA LEU A 438 -1.03 -5.50 14.29
C LEU A 438 -1.83 -5.97 13.05
N CYS A 439 -2.40 -7.18 13.07
CA CYS A 439 -3.33 -7.62 12.02
C CYS A 439 -4.51 -6.66 11.88
N VAL A 440 -5.14 -6.28 13.00
CA VAL A 440 -6.29 -5.35 13.00
C VAL A 440 -5.88 -3.95 12.54
N ALA A 441 -4.69 -3.47 12.91
CA ALA A 441 -4.15 -2.20 12.41
C ALA A 441 -3.92 -2.24 10.89
N ASN A 442 -3.38 -3.35 10.36
CA ASN A 442 -3.22 -3.54 8.92
C ASN A 442 -4.59 -3.59 8.20
N VAL A 443 -5.60 -4.23 8.80
CA VAL A 443 -6.99 -4.17 8.28
C VAL A 443 -7.50 -2.73 8.26
N LEU A 444 -7.31 -1.96 9.34
CA LEU A 444 -7.74 -0.57 9.42
C LEU A 444 -7.11 0.27 8.30
N ALA A 445 -5.79 0.19 8.13
CA ALA A 445 -5.08 0.92 7.08
C ALA A 445 -5.66 0.63 5.68
N VAL A 446 -5.98 -0.64 5.39
CA VAL A 446 -6.62 -1.06 4.14
C VAL A 446 -8.07 -0.55 4.03
N LEU A 447 -8.82 -0.44 5.12
CA LEU A 447 -10.18 0.09 5.09
C LEU A 447 -10.22 1.61 4.87
N GLU A 448 -9.29 2.35 5.48
CA GLU A 448 -9.16 3.81 5.32
C GLU A 448 -8.88 4.18 3.86
N ALA A 449 -8.26 3.27 3.10
CA ALA A 449 -8.11 3.43 1.65
C ALA A 449 -9.40 3.51 0.85
N PHE A 450 -10.53 3.08 1.43
CA PHE A 450 -11.84 2.98 0.80
C PHE A 450 -12.91 3.80 1.55
N GLU A 451 -12.53 4.90 2.22
CA GLU A 451 -13.43 5.73 3.03
C GLU A 451 -14.16 4.86 4.09
N SER A 452 -13.40 4.02 4.79
CA SER A 452 -13.93 3.08 5.79
C SER A 452 -13.01 2.95 7.00
N ASN A 453 -13.48 2.25 8.04
CA ASN A 453 -12.74 2.03 9.28
C ASN A 453 -13.31 0.80 10.03
N LEU A 454 -12.74 0.46 11.20
CA LEU A 454 -13.16 -0.74 11.95
C LEU A 454 -14.63 -0.75 12.37
N ARG A 455 -15.28 0.41 12.54
CA ARG A 455 -16.69 0.48 12.94
C ARG A 455 -17.64 0.02 11.82
N HIS A 456 -17.16 -0.01 10.57
CA HIS A 456 -17.93 -0.42 9.40
C HIS A 456 -17.80 -1.92 9.08
N ILE A 457 -17.05 -2.67 9.88
CA ILE A 457 -16.86 -4.12 9.68
C ILE A 457 -18.16 -4.86 9.97
N VAL A 458 -18.60 -5.64 8.98
CA VAL A 458 -19.80 -6.49 9.06
C VAL A 458 -19.46 -7.93 9.42
N ILE A 459 -18.28 -8.43 9.05
CA ILE A 459 -17.84 -9.80 9.35
C ILE A 459 -16.34 -9.79 9.65
N THR A 460 -15.92 -10.51 10.68
CA THR A 460 -14.50 -10.77 10.97
C THR A 460 -14.24 -12.26 11.08
N LEU A 461 -13.19 -12.73 10.41
CA LEU A 461 -12.71 -14.09 10.51
C LEU A 461 -11.26 -14.06 10.99
N VAL A 462 -10.97 -14.81 12.04
CA VAL A 462 -9.66 -14.89 12.67
C VAL A 462 -9.16 -16.31 12.57
N TYR A 463 -8.05 -16.52 11.86
CA TYR A 463 -7.36 -17.79 11.81
C TYR A 463 -6.19 -17.78 12.80
N LYS A 464 -6.04 -18.83 13.60
CA LYS A 464 -4.98 -18.94 14.62
C LYS A 464 -4.21 -20.25 14.47
N ALA A 465 -2.87 -20.16 14.46
CA ALA A 465 -2.00 -21.33 14.32
C ALA A 465 -1.86 -22.16 15.61
N THR A 466 -2.33 -21.63 16.74
CA THR A 466 -2.31 -22.30 18.05
C THR A 466 -3.73 -22.39 18.61
N GLU A 467 -3.98 -23.34 19.52
CA GLU A 467 -5.31 -23.49 20.09
C GLU A 467 -5.76 -22.20 20.81
N PRO A 468 -7.06 -21.84 20.73
CA PRO A 468 -7.57 -20.65 21.38
C PRO A 468 -7.57 -20.86 22.89
N SER A 469 -7.12 -19.86 23.64
CA SER A 469 -7.26 -19.86 25.11
C SER A 469 -8.67 -19.37 25.46
N GLY A 470 -9.69 -20.17 25.13
CA GLY A 470 -11.10 -19.83 25.36
C GLY A 470 -11.62 -18.75 24.42
N HIS A 471 -12.23 -17.70 24.97
CA HIS A 471 -12.81 -16.58 24.20
C HIS A 471 -11.86 -15.37 24.09
N ALA A 472 -10.60 -15.49 24.53
CA ALA A 472 -9.68 -14.36 24.65
C ALA A 472 -9.48 -13.59 23.33
N GLU A 473 -9.31 -14.29 22.20
CA GLU A 473 -9.15 -13.64 20.89
C GLU A 473 -10.43 -12.98 20.42
N TYR A 474 -11.58 -13.64 20.63
CA TYR A 474 -12.87 -13.06 20.31
C TYR A 474 -13.09 -11.76 21.09
N ASP A 475 -12.84 -11.79 22.40
CA ASP A 475 -12.98 -10.63 23.29
C ASP A 475 -11.99 -9.51 22.93
N ALA A 476 -10.75 -9.87 22.58
CA ALA A 476 -9.73 -8.92 22.14
C ALA A 476 -10.13 -8.23 20.83
N VAL A 477 -10.53 -8.98 19.80
CA VAL A 477 -11.03 -8.40 18.54
C VAL A 477 -12.25 -7.54 18.80
N ARG A 478 -13.22 -8.02 19.59
CA ARG A 478 -14.42 -7.25 19.96
C ARG A 478 -14.03 -5.93 20.64
N SER A 479 -13.08 -5.96 21.57
CA SER A 479 -12.57 -4.77 22.24
C SER A 479 -11.88 -3.80 21.30
N MET A 480 -11.15 -4.28 20.29
CA MET A 480 -10.50 -3.42 19.29
C MET A 480 -11.50 -2.78 18.33
N LEU A 481 -12.48 -3.55 17.85
CA LEU A 481 -13.58 -3.02 17.03
C LEU A 481 -14.38 -1.97 17.80
N ALA A 482 -14.65 -2.20 19.09
CA ALA A 482 -15.33 -1.26 19.97
C ALA A 482 -14.45 -0.08 20.40
N GLY A 483 -13.15 -0.25 20.55
CA GLY A 483 -12.22 0.80 20.99
C GLY A 483 -12.09 1.95 19.99
N ASN A 484 -12.34 1.67 18.70
CA ASN A 484 -12.36 2.69 17.65
C ASN A 484 -13.68 3.48 17.57
N LEU A 485 -14.67 3.17 18.40
CA LEU A 485 -15.96 3.88 18.41
C LEU A 485 -15.86 5.36 18.83
N HIS A 486 -14.81 5.72 19.58
CA HIS A 486 -14.62 7.09 20.09
C HIS A 486 -13.77 7.97 19.18
N ARG A 487 -13.21 7.42 18.10
CA ARG A 487 -12.46 8.21 17.11
C ARG A 487 -13.44 8.90 16.15
N ARG A 488 -13.21 10.19 15.88
CA ARG A 488 -14.00 10.96 14.90
C ARG A 488 -14.01 10.19 13.57
N ASP A 489 -15.18 10.06 12.93
CA ASP A 489 -15.18 9.62 11.53
C ASP A 489 -14.72 10.79 10.69
N GLU A 490 -13.49 10.73 10.20
CA GLU A 490 -12.96 11.74 9.29
C GLU A 490 -13.72 11.78 7.96
N PHE A 491 -14.53 10.74 7.68
CA PHE A 491 -15.42 10.65 6.53
C PHE A 491 -16.83 11.22 6.80
N GLU A 492 -17.14 11.68 8.01
CA GLU A 492 -18.37 12.44 8.30
C GLU A 492 -18.15 13.92 7.95
N ALA A 493 -18.85 14.41 6.92
CA ALA A 493 -18.75 15.81 6.51
C ALA A 493 -19.56 16.71 7.47
N GLU A 494 -19.08 17.91 7.75
CA GLU A 494 -19.77 18.90 8.62
C GLU A 494 -21.14 19.36 8.07
N GLY A 495 -21.45 19.04 6.80
CA GLY A 495 -22.77 19.29 6.19
C GLY A 495 -23.79 18.18 6.36
N ASP A 496 -23.46 17.09 7.06
CA ASP A 496 -24.42 16.02 7.37
C ASP A 496 -25.23 16.29 8.65
N SER A 497 -24.89 17.36 9.40
CA SER A 497 -25.56 17.77 10.64
C SER A 497 -26.85 18.56 10.38
N ASP A 498 -27.76 18.04 9.54
CA ASP A 498 -29.15 18.51 9.60
C ASP A 498 -29.70 18.05 10.97
N GLU A 499 -29.64 18.96 11.94
CA GLU A 499 -30.04 18.86 13.35
C GLU A 499 -31.48 18.33 13.52
N SER A 500 -31.66 17.04 13.31
CA SER A 500 -32.93 16.33 13.49
C SER A 500 -32.69 15.07 14.31
N ASP A 501 -33.70 14.69 15.11
CA ASP A 501 -33.67 13.55 16.04
C ASP A 501 -33.25 12.20 15.37
N ASP A 502 -33.22 12.13 14.04
CA ASP A 502 -32.74 10.99 13.25
C ASP A 502 -31.21 10.75 13.33
N GLU A 503 -30.39 11.72 13.74
CA GLU A 503 -28.93 11.54 13.84
C GLU A 503 -28.52 10.67 15.03
N VAL A 504 -29.21 10.81 16.17
CA VAL A 504 -28.92 10.04 17.40
C VAL A 504 -29.18 8.55 17.15
N ASP A 505 -30.29 8.21 16.49
CA ASP A 505 -30.65 6.83 16.15
C ASP A 505 -29.69 6.20 15.12
N LYS A 506 -29.18 6.99 14.16
CA LYS A 506 -28.20 6.50 13.16
C LYS A 506 -26.82 6.28 13.75
N VAL A 507 -26.36 7.17 14.63
CA VAL A 507 -25.09 7.02 15.35
C VAL A 507 -25.17 5.78 16.25
N ASP A 508 -26.28 5.56 16.96
CA ASP A 508 -26.48 4.39 17.82
C ASP A 508 -26.58 3.08 17.01
N ALA A 509 -27.21 3.10 15.81
CA ALA A 509 -27.24 1.94 14.91
C ALA A 509 -25.85 1.59 14.33
N LYS A 510 -25.03 2.59 13.96
CA LYS A 510 -23.64 2.39 13.52
C LYS A 510 -22.77 1.85 14.66
N LEU A 511 -22.93 2.40 15.87
CA LEU A 511 -22.30 1.92 17.11
C LEU A 511 -22.70 0.47 17.41
N THR A 512 -23.96 0.12 17.15
CA THR A 512 -24.50 -1.23 17.34
C THR A 512 -23.79 -2.25 16.47
N LEU A 513 -23.50 -1.96 15.20
CA LEU A 513 -22.86 -2.91 14.28
C LEU A 513 -21.52 -3.43 14.82
N SER A 514 -20.64 -2.55 15.30
CA SER A 514 -19.34 -2.96 15.89
C SER A 514 -19.49 -3.92 17.09
N ARG A 515 -20.59 -3.78 17.84
CA ARG A 515 -20.91 -4.60 19.02
C ARG A 515 -21.54 -5.94 18.64
N VAL A 516 -22.27 -6.01 17.52
CA VAL A 516 -23.04 -7.21 17.11
C VAL A 516 -22.48 -7.95 15.90
N SER A 517 -21.53 -7.37 15.16
CA SER A 517 -20.96 -7.97 13.96
C SER A 517 -20.34 -9.34 14.29
N PRO A 518 -20.61 -10.41 13.53
CA PRO A 518 -20.08 -11.72 13.81
C PRO A 518 -18.56 -11.75 13.73
N ILE A 519 -17.93 -12.37 14.73
CA ILE A 519 -16.52 -12.73 14.74
C ILE A 519 -16.46 -14.25 14.81
N CYS A 520 -15.76 -14.87 13.86
CA CYS A 520 -15.48 -16.30 13.86
C CYS A 520 -13.99 -16.50 14.12
N VAL A 521 -13.64 -17.34 15.08
CA VAL A 521 -12.25 -17.72 15.37
C VAL A 521 -12.07 -19.19 15.00
N VAL A 522 -11.12 -19.47 14.11
CA VAL A 522 -10.84 -20.79 13.57
C VAL A 522 -9.39 -21.15 13.84
N THR A 523 -9.17 -22.30 14.47
CA THR A 523 -7.82 -22.86 14.64
C THR A 523 -7.40 -23.59 13.38
N VAL A 524 -6.21 -23.29 12.89
CA VAL A 524 -5.60 -23.88 11.70
C VAL A 524 -4.20 -24.40 12.05
N PRO A 525 -3.68 -25.44 11.38
CA PRO A 525 -2.34 -25.95 11.66
C PRO A 525 -1.21 -24.94 11.41
N ALA A 526 -1.33 -24.10 10.39
CA ALA A 526 -0.30 -23.12 10.04
C ALA A 526 -0.86 -22.00 9.15
N LEU A 527 -0.14 -20.87 9.16
CA LEU A 527 -0.41 -19.69 8.35
C LEU A 527 0.84 -19.30 7.54
N PRO A 528 0.69 -18.46 6.49
CA PRO A 528 1.81 -18.00 5.69
C PRO A 528 2.92 -17.37 6.53
N LYS A 529 4.18 -17.57 6.11
CA LYS A 529 5.39 -17.14 6.84
C LYS A 529 5.53 -17.68 8.28
N GLY A 530 4.68 -18.64 8.70
CA GLY A 530 4.65 -19.10 10.09
C GLY A 530 3.99 -18.09 11.04
N ALA A 531 3.12 -17.22 10.52
CA ALA A 531 2.37 -16.26 11.32
C ALA A 531 1.54 -16.98 12.41
N PRO A 532 1.40 -16.38 13.60
CA PRO A 532 0.59 -16.96 14.67
C PRO A 532 -0.92 -16.72 14.49
N VAL A 533 -1.28 -15.66 13.76
CA VAL A 533 -2.66 -15.22 13.53
C VAL A 533 -2.80 -14.53 12.18
N GLU A 534 -3.99 -14.65 11.57
CA GLU A 534 -4.41 -13.93 10.37
C GLU A 534 -5.83 -13.39 10.60
N VAL A 535 -6.10 -12.14 10.20
CA VAL A 535 -7.42 -11.52 10.30
C VAL A 535 -7.93 -11.16 8.91
N GLU A 536 -9.10 -11.68 8.57
CA GLU A 536 -9.88 -11.33 7.39
C GLU A 536 -11.11 -10.52 7.81
N ALA A 537 -11.50 -9.54 7.01
CA ALA A 537 -12.65 -8.71 7.29
C ALA A 537 -13.47 -8.38 6.04
N VAL A 538 -14.78 -8.26 6.23
CA VAL A 538 -15.70 -7.64 5.27
C VAL A 538 -16.28 -6.40 5.93
N ALA A 539 -16.28 -5.29 5.21
CA ALA A 539 -16.74 -4.00 5.71
C ALA A 539 -17.60 -3.26 4.69
N MET A 540 -18.28 -2.22 5.15
CA MET A 540 -19.00 -1.27 4.29
C MET A 540 -18.18 0.01 4.12
N ALA A 541 -18.30 0.67 2.96
CA ALA A 541 -17.86 2.05 2.81
C ALA A 541 -18.75 2.98 3.66
N HIS A 542 -18.20 4.10 4.14
CA HIS A 542 -18.92 5.01 5.04
C HIS A 542 -20.30 5.42 4.48
N LYS A 543 -20.35 5.83 3.21
CA LYS A 543 -21.59 6.25 2.54
C LYS A 543 -22.64 5.14 2.46
N ALA A 544 -22.21 3.89 2.23
CA ALA A 544 -23.10 2.75 2.13
C ALA A 544 -23.63 2.29 3.49
N LEU A 545 -22.85 2.46 4.55
CA LEU A 545 -23.27 2.12 5.91
C LEU A 545 -24.48 2.94 6.37
N ARG A 546 -24.61 4.20 5.92
CA ARG A 546 -25.76 5.07 6.25
C ARG A 546 -27.10 4.50 5.82
N LEU A 547 -27.10 3.63 4.80
CA LEU A 547 -28.28 2.99 4.24
C LEU A 547 -28.47 1.55 4.76
N PHE A 548 -27.57 1.08 5.61
CA PHE A 548 -27.56 -0.30 6.10
C PHE A 548 -28.36 -0.41 7.40
N ASP A 549 -29.39 -1.26 7.39
CA ASP A 549 -30.19 -1.58 8.58
C ASP A 549 -29.71 -2.91 9.21
N PRO A 550 -29.08 -2.89 10.40
CA PRO A 550 -28.54 -4.10 11.02
C PRO A 550 -29.60 -5.01 11.66
N LYS A 551 -30.91 -4.78 11.48
CA LYS A 551 -32.00 -5.64 12.02
C LYS A 551 -31.79 -7.15 11.84
N GLY A 552 -31.12 -7.58 10.76
CA GLY A 552 -30.77 -8.98 10.52
C GLY A 552 -29.80 -9.60 11.55
N TYR A 553 -29.00 -8.79 12.26
CA TYR A 553 -28.09 -9.26 13.31
C TYR A 553 -28.80 -9.48 14.66
N HIS A 554 -29.81 -8.67 14.97
CA HIS A 554 -30.59 -8.79 16.21
C HIS A 554 -31.38 -10.10 16.31
N GLN A 555 -31.79 -10.68 15.17
CA GLN A 555 -32.53 -11.95 15.13
C GLN A 555 -31.69 -13.21 15.46
N ARG A 556 -30.35 -13.11 15.56
CA ARG A 556 -29.48 -14.30 15.76
C ARG A 556 -28.84 -14.44 17.13
N GLN A 557 -28.92 -13.45 18.02
CA GLN A 557 -28.43 -13.63 19.40
C GLN A 557 -29.19 -14.75 20.14
N GLU A 558 -30.46 -15.00 19.79
CA GLU A 558 -31.21 -16.15 20.32
C GLU A 558 -30.77 -17.50 19.72
N MET A 559 -30.13 -17.52 18.54
CA MET A 559 -29.69 -18.75 17.88
C MET A 559 -28.23 -19.14 18.16
N LEU A 560 -27.35 -18.21 18.56
CA LEU A 560 -25.94 -18.51 18.88
C LEU A 560 -25.76 -19.27 20.21
N LEU A 561 -26.82 -19.44 21.00
CA LEU A 561 -26.86 -20.40 22.12
C LEU A 561 -27.12 -21.85 21.69
N LEU A 562 -27.33 -22.12 20.40
CA LEU A 562 -27.41 -23.48 19.87
C LEU A 562 -26.01 -24.02 19.59
N ARG A 563 -25.47 -24.66 20.63
CA ARG A 563 -24.37 -25.63 20.72
C ARG A 563 -23.64 -26.00 19.40
N PRO A 564 -22.31 -26.11 19.40
CA PRO A 564 -21.59 -26.77 18.31
C PRO A 564 -22.09 -28.21 18.22
N ARG A 565 -22.74 -28.59 17.12
CA ARG A 565 -22.92 -30.00 16.79
C ARG A 565 -21.60 -30.49 16.22
N CYS A 566 -20.95 -31.35 16.99
CA CYS A 566 -19.70 -32.05 16.69
C CYS A 566 -19.72 -32.82 15.37
#